data_AF-A0A7Y3IX13-F1
#
_entry.id   AF-A0A7Y3IX13-F1
#
_cell.length_a   1.000
_cell.length_b   1.000
_cell.length_c   1.000
_cell.angle_alpha   90.00
_cell.angle_beta   90.00
_cell.angle_gamma   90.00
#
_symmetry.space_group_name_H-M   'P 1'
#
loop_
_entity.id
_entity.type
_entity.pdbx_description
1 polymer ?
#
loop_
_entity_poly.entity_id
_entity_poly.type
_entity_poly.pdbx_seq_one_letter_code
_entity_poly.pdbx_strand_id
1 'polypeptide(L)'
;MNALQDVSHLLVSSLAGFYMGLLWLRFLLQFLHADFYNPVSQFVERWTRVPLRPLRRMLPSTGRVDVAALLLIVLIKLLELSLYAAVEAHTLLPAPQLIFLAIFALLSQLLYFYQGAVILLMIMSWVVAAGGYHAVYALLAEITEPLCAPARRIIPPMGGLDLSIMLVFLGIQIAEVLLQHLFNVLGAALGL
;
A
#
# COMPACT_ATOMS: atom_id res chain seq x y z
N MET A 1 -27.51 -6.58 9.91
CA MET A 1 -26.81 -6.77 8.64
C MET A 1 -27.55 -7.82 7.85
N ASN A 2 -27.97 -7.51 6.62
CA ASN A 2 -28.53 -8.50 5.69
C ASN A 2 -27.47 -8.93 4.67
N ALA A 3 -27.62 -10.11 4.06
CA ALA A 3 -26.63 -10.65 3.13
C ALA A 3 -26.28 -9.70 1.97
N LEU A 4 -27.24 -8.85 1.56
CA LEU A 4 -27.02 -7.85 0.52
C LEU A 4 -26.05 -6.75 0.98
N GLN A 5 -26.16 -6.28 2.22
CA GLN A 5 -25.23 -5.32 2.81
C GLN A 5 -23.81 -5.90 2.88
N ASP A 6 -23.66 -7.15 3.32
CA ASP A 6 -22.34 -7.80 3.44
C ASP A 6 -21.65 -7.95 2.07
N VAL A 7 -22.40 -8.40 1.06
CA VAL A 7 -21.89 -8.50 -0.31
C VAL A 7 -21.52 -7.12 -0.87
N SER A 8 -22.34 -6.10 -0.61
CA SER A 8 -22.04 -4.74 -1.08
C SER A 8 -20.76 -4.18 -0.44
N HIS A 9 -20.58 -4.40 0.87
CA HIS A 9 -19.39 -3.99 1.59
C HIS A 9 -18.14 -4.69 1.03
N LEU A 10 -18.21 -6.02 0.85
CA LEU A 10 -17.12 -6.81 0.27
C LEU A 10 -16.68 -6.29 -1.10
N LEU A 11 -17.64 -6.04 -2.00
CA LEU A 11 -17.32 -5.57 -3.36
C LEU A 11 -16.68 -4.19 -3.34
N VAL A 12 -17.24 -3.26 -2.57
CA VAL A 12 -16.71 -1.89 -2.45
C VAL A 12 -15.32 -1.90 -1.84
N SER A 13 -15.13 -2.60 -0.71
CA SER A 13 -13.85 -2.67 -0.01
C SER A 13 -12.78 -3.35 -0.87
N SER A 14 -13.15 -4.40 -1.61
CA SER A 14 -12.22 -5.10 -2.51
C SER A 14 -11.79 -4.20 -3.66
N LEU A 15 -12.74 -3.60 -4.38
CA LEU A 15 -12.44 -2.71 -5.51
C LEU A 15 -11.64 -1.48 -5.07
N ALA A 16 -12.01 -0.88 -3.93
CA ALA A 16 -11.26 0.22 -3.33
C ALA A 16 -9.84 -0.22 -2.94
N GLY A 17 -9.69 -1.39 -2.31
CA GLY A 17 -8.39 -1.96 -1.94
C GLY A 17 -7.49 -2.22 -3.15
N PHE A 18 -7.99 -2.83 -4.21
CA PHE A 18 -7.24 -3.04 -5.46
C PHE A 18 -6.81 -1.71 -6.08
N TYR A 19 -7.72 -0.75 -6.19
CA TYR A 19 -7.42 0.54 -6.78
C TYR A 19 -6.42 1.34 -5.93
N MET A 20 -6.57 1.29 -4.60
CA MET A 20 -5.66 1.93 -3.67
C MET A 20 -4.27 1.27 -3.71
N GLY A 21 -4.19 -0.04 -3.91
CA GLY A 21 -2.94 -0.76 -4.18
C GLY A 21 -2.23 -0.24 -5.44
N LEU A 22 -2.97 0.05 -6.52
CA LEU A 22 -2.39 0.69 -7.71
C LEU A 22 -1.89 2.11 -7.44
N LEU A 23 -2.59 2.88 -6.61
CA LEU A 23 -2.15 4.23 -6.23
C LEU A 23 -0.91 4.21 -5.33
N TRP A 24 -0.83 3.28 -4.37
CA TRP A 24 0.36 3.06 -3.56
C TRP A 24 1.54 2.66 -4.44
N LEU A 25 1.33 1.71 -5.36
CA LEU A 25 2.35 1.33 -6.32
C LEU A 25 2.78 2.54 -7.16
N ARG A 26 1.85 3.35 -7.68
CA ARG A 26 2.16 4.57 -8.43
C ARG A 26 3.03 5.53 -7.62
N PHE A 27 2.65 5.78 -6.37
CA PHE A 27 3.38 6.63 -5.46
C PHE A 27 4.80 6.11 -5.20
N LEU A 28 4.93 4.82 -4.87
CA LEU A 28 6.21 4.18 -4.57
C LEU A 28 7.14 4.14 -5.78
N LEU A 29 6.62 3.89 -6.99
CA LEU A 29 7.42 3.94 -8.22
C LEU A 29 8.08 5.31 -8.39
N GLN A 30 7.34 6.40 -8.16
CA GLN A 30 7.90 7.75 -8.24
C GLN A 30 8.83 8.06 -7.05
N PHE A 31 8.46 7.65 -5.84
CA PHE A 31 9.24 7.86 -4.63
C PHE A 31 10.63 7.22 -4.73
N LEU A 32 10.69 5.99 -5.21
CA LEU A 32 11.91 5.18 -5.31
C LEU A 32 12.66 5.37 -6.63
N HIS A 33 12.13 6.16 -7.57
CA HIS A 33 12.69 6.30 -8.93
C HIS A 33 12.83 4.95 -9.62
N ALA A 34 11.83 4.09 -9.42
CA ALA A 34 11.76 2.77 -10.05
C ALA A 34 11.64 2.92 -11.58
N ASP A 35 12.03 1.90 -12.33
CA ASP A 35 12.07 1.95 -13.79
C ASP A 35 10.68 2.21 -14.40
N PHE A 36 10.49 3.41 -14.96
CA PHE A 36 9.26 3.82 -15.63
C PHE A 36 9.05 3.13 -16.99
N TYR A 37 10.11 2.56 -17.58
CA TYR A 37 10.01 1.82 -18.85
C TYR A 37 9.48 0.41 -18.65
N ASN A 38 9.46 -0.10 -17.42
CA ASN A 38 8.91 -1.42 -17.12
C ASN A 38 7.41 -1.51 -17.51
N PRO A 39 6.94 -2.60 -18.15
CA PRO A 39 5.55 -2.75 -18.57
C PRO A 39 4.54 -2.63 -17.43
N VAL A 40 4.88 -3.06 -16.21
CA VAL A 40 4.00 -2.93 -15.04
C VAL A 40 3.95 -1.46 -14.57
N SER A 41 5.07 -0.74 -14.60
CA SER A 41 5.09 0.71 -14.34
C SER A 41 4.17 1.44 -15.32
N GLN A 42 4.29 1.15 -16.62
CA GLN A 42 3.43 1.74 -17.65
C GLN A 42 1.95 1.39 -17.47
N PHE A 43 1.65 0.15 -17.04
CA PHE A 43 0.30 -0.25 -16.68
C PHE A 43 -0.24 0.60 -15.53
N VAL A 44 0.50 0.70 -14.43
CA VAL A 44 0.10 1.48 -13.25
C VAL A 44 -0.10 2.95 -13.61
N GLU A 45 0.82 3.54 -14.37
CA GLU A 45 0.69 4.92 -14.83
C GLU A 45 -0.57 5.12 -15.67
N ARG A 46 -0.86 4.20 -16.61
CA ARG A 46 -2.03 4.31 -17.48
C ARG A 46 -3.34 4.28 -16.69
N TRP A 47 -3.47 3.38 -15.73
CA TRP A 47 -4.69 3.23 -14.93
C TRP A 47 -4.87 4.32 -13.87
N THR A 48 -3.78 4.89 -13.37
CA THR A 48 -3.83 5.95 -12.36
C THR A 48 -3.88 7.36 -12.96
N ARG A 49 -3.54 7.53 -14.26
CA ARG A 49 -3.43 8.85 -14.91
C ARG A 49 -4.73 9.66 -14.94
N VAL A 50 -5.87 9.03 -15.22
CA VAL A 50 -7.15 9.73 -15.43
C VAL A 50 -7.54 10.57 -14.20
N PRO A 51 -7.63 9.99 -12.99
CA PRO A 51 -7.98 10.75 -11.79
C PRO A 51 -6.83 11.63 -11.27
N LEU A 52 -5.57 11.30 -11.58
CA LEU A 52 -4.43 12.15 -11.18
C LEU A 52 -4.29 13.41 -12.04
N ARG A 53 -4.75 13.40 -13.30
CA ARG A 53 -4.62 14.54 -14.23
C ARG A 53 -5.24 15.84 -13.71
N PRO A 54 -6.47 15.89 -13.17
CA PRO A 54 -7.02 17.12 -12.59
C PRO A 54 -6.23 17.59 -11.37
N LEU A 55 -5.83 16.67 -10.48
CA LEU A 55 -5.07 16.99 -9.27
C LEU A 55 -3.69 17.56 -9.58
N ARG A 56 -3.00 17.01 -10.59
CA ARG A 56 -1.70 17.50 -11.06
C ARG A 56 -1.75 18.89 -11.72
N ARG A 57 -2.93 19.39 -12.09
CA ARG A 57 -3.06 20.79 -12.52
C ARG A 57 -3.02 21.76 -11.35
N MET A 58 -3.45 21.31 -10.17
CA MET A 58 -3.49 22.12 -8.95
C MET A 58 -2.23 21.95 -8.11
N LEU A 59 -1.66 20.74 -8.13
CA LEU A 59 -0.51 20.37 -7.31
C LEU A 59 0.71 20.09 -8.20
N PRO A 60 1.85 20.77 -7.97
CA PRO A 60 3.08 20.46 -8.67
C PRO A 60 3.61 19.09 -8.24
N SER A 61 4.15 18.32 -9.19
CA SER A 61 4.93 17.12 -8.87
C SER A 61 6.34 17.54 -8.46
N THR A 62 6.54 17.89 -7.19
CA THR A 62 7.84 18.33 -6.68
C THR A 62 8.75 17.14 -6.39
N GLY A 63 9.72 16.89 -7.27
CA GLY A 63 10.80 15.93 -7.03
C GLY A 63 10.32 14.49 -6.86
N ARG A 64 10.78 13.84 -5.78
CA ARG A 64 10.56 12.40 -5.53
C ARG A 64 9.13 12.06 -5.11
N VAL A 65 8.39 13.00 -4.54
CA VAL A 65 7.09 12.73 -3.92
C VAL A 65 5.95 13.08 -4.89
N ASP A 66 5.13 12.10 -5.27
CA ASP A 66 3.89 12.38 -6.02
C ASP A 66 2.80 12.88 -5.06
N VAL A 67 2.78 14.18 -4.80
CA VAL A 67 1.79 14.84 -3.91
C VAL A 67 0.36 14.63 -4.41
N ALA A 68 0.16 14.59 -5.72
CA ALA A 68 -1.17 14.35 -6.29
C ALA A 68 -1.64 12.91 -6.02
N ALA A 69 -0.74 11.92 -6.10
CA ALA A 69 -1.06 10.54 -5.73
C ALA A 69 -1.37 10.40 -4.23
N LEU A 70 -0.57 11.00 -3.35
CA LEU A 70 -0.84 10.98 -1.92
C LEU A 70 -2.17 11.64 -1.58
N LEU A 71 -2.48 12.80 -2.17
CA LEU A 71 -3.77 13.44 -1.94
C LEU A 71 -4.92 12.55 -2.41
N LEU A 72 -4.80 11.93 -3.59
CA LEU A 72 -5.84 11.04 -4.10
C LEU A 72 -6.05 9.83 -3.19
N ILE A 73 -4.97 9.23 -2.68
CA ILE A 73 -5.01 8.13 -1.70
C ILE A 73 -5.79 8.56 -0.45
N VAL A 74 -5.47 9.72 0.11
CA VAL A 74 -6.16 10.25 1.30
C VAL A 74 -7.64 10.52 1.03
N LEU A 75 -7.97 11.16 -0.09
CA LEU A 75 -9.35 11.49 -0.44
C LEU A 75 -10.20 10.23 -0.63
N ILE A 76 -9.67 9.21 -1.30
CA ILE A 76 -10.37 7.94 -1.49
C ILE A 76 -10.57 7.24 -0.15
N LYS A 77 -9.57 7.25 0.74
CA LYS A 77 -9.71 6.61 2.05
C LYS A 77 -10.75 7.29 2.92
N LEU A 78 -10.75 8.62 2.94
CA LEU A 78 -11.77 9.39 3.66
C LEU A 78 -13.17 9.11 3.11
N LEU A 79 -13.30 9.04 1.78
CA LEU A 79 -14.57 8.69 1.14
C LEU A 79 -15.03 7.28 1.54
N GLU A 80 -14.15 6.29 1.43
CA GLU A 80 -14.43 4.89 1.82
C GLU A 80 -14.89 4.79 3.29
N LEU A 81 -14.15 5.41 4.22
CA LEU A 81 -14.49 5.40 5.65
C LEU A 81 -15.81 6.13 5.94
N SER A 82 -16.08 7.24 5.24
CA SER A 82 -17.34 7.99 5.40
C SER A 82 -18.54 7.19 4.90
N LEU A 83 -18.40 6.47 3.77
CA LEU A 83 -19.44 5.61 3.23
C LEU A 83 -19.70 4.42 4.16
N TYR A 84 -18.64 3.82 4.71
CA TYR A 84 -18.76 2.75 5.68
C TYR A 84 -19.51 3.20 6.94
N ALA A 85 -19.10 4.31 7.55
CA ALA A 85 -19.77 4.87 8.73
C ALA A 85 -21.24 5.23 8.47
N ALA A 86 -21.55 5.79 7.30
CA ALA A 86 -22.92 6.13 6.93
C ALA A 86 -23.82 4.89 6.77
N VAL A 87 -23.28 3.77 6.26
CA VAL A 87 -24.04 2.53 6.05
C VAL A 87 -24.20 1.73 7.34
N GLU A 88 -23.13 1.60 8.13
CA GLU A 88 -23.12 0.78 9.34
C GLU A 88 -23.67 1.55 10.55
N ALA A 89 -23.06 2.66 10.89
CA ALA A 89 -23.37 3.42 12.09
C ALA A 89 -24.53 4.41 11.89
N HIS A 90 -25.05 4.54 10.66
CA HIS A 90 -26.11 5.50 10.29
C HIS A 90 -25.76 6.94 10.72
N THR A 91 -24.47 7.24 10.83
CA THR A 91 -23.93 8.48 11.38
C THR A 91 -22.72 8.94 10.57
N LEU A 92 -22.50 10.25 10.56
CA LEU A 92 -21.28 10.83 10.02
C LEU A 92 -20.32 11.03 11.19
N LEU A 93 -19.14 10.43 11.09
CA LEU A 93 -18.10 10.63 12.08
C LEU A 93 -17.56 12.07 11.98
N PRO A 94 -17.30 12.74 13.12
CA PRO A 94 -16.57 13.99 13.18
C PRO A 94 -15.23 13.94 12.43
N ALA A 95 -14.84 15.08 11.84
CA ALA A 95 -13.60 15.18 11.07
C ALA A 95 -12.33 14.70 11.82
N PRO A 96 -12.13 14.99 13.12
CA PRO A 96 -10.96 14.49 13.85
C PRO A 96 -10.88 12.96 13.90
N GLN A 97 -12.01 12.29 14.12
CA GLN A 97 -12.09 10.83 14.16
C GLN A 97 -11.86 10.24 12.77
N LEU A 98 -12.46 10.81 11.72
CA LEU A 98 -12.22 10.36 10.34
C LEU A 98 -10.76 10.48 9.92
N ILE A 99 -10.12 11.61 10.24
CA ILE A 99 -8.71 11.83 9.91
C ILE A 99 -7.83 10.83 10.67
N PHE A 100 -8.11 10.61 11.96
CA PHE A 100 -7.40 9.63 12.78
C PHE A 100 -7.52 8.22 12.19
N LEU A 101 -8.73 7.76 11.89
CA LEU A 101 -8.99 6.47 11.25
C LEU A 101 -8.27 6.35 9.91
N ALA A 102 -8.32 7.40 9.08
CA ALA A 102 -7.67 7.40 7.76
C ALA A 102 -6.16 7.25 7.86
N ILE A 103 -5.50 7.92 8.81
CA ILE A 103 -4.04 7.82 9.00
C ILE A 103 -3.65 6.37 9.31
N PHE A 104 -4.27 5.77 10.32
CA PHE A 104 -3.95 4.40 10.73
C PHE A 104 -4.30 3.38 9.65
N ALA A 105 -5.45 3.55 9.00
CA ALA A 105 -5.87 2.65 7.93
C ALA A 105 -4.93 2.76 6.71
N LEU A 106 -4.45 3.95 6.35
CA LEU A 106 -3.48 4.11 5.26
C LEU A 106 -2.11 3.50 5.61
N LEU A 107 -1.65 3.65 6.85
CA LEU A 107 -0.41 3.02 7.32
C LEU A 107 -0.50 1.50 7.29
N SER A 108 -1.58 0.93 7.84
CA SER A 108 -1.83 -0.52 7.82
C SER A 108 -1.94 -1.03 6.37
N GLN A 109 -2.60 -0.27 5.50
CA GLN A 109 -2.72 -0.64 4.10
C GLN A 109 -1.37 -0.60 3.34
N LEU A 110 -0.49 0.34 3.69
CA LEU A 110 0.87 0.39 3.16
C LEU A 110 1.70 -0.81 3.64
N LEU A 111 1.58 -1.19 4.92
CA LEU A 111 2.22 -2.39 5.46
C LEU A 111 1.70 -3.66 4.77
N TYR A 112 0.38 -3.78 4.58
CA TYR A 112 -0.24 -4.87 3.84
C TYR A 112 0.24 -4.94 2.39
N PHE A 113 0.38 -3.79 1.72
CA PHE A 113 0.95 -3.71 0.38
C PHE A 113 2.39 -4.25 0.35
N TYR A 114 3.25 -3.80 1.27
CA TYR A 114 4.63 -4.28 1.36
C TYR A 114 4.72 -5.76 1.72
N GLN A 115 3.84 -6.25 2.60
CA GLN A 115 3.74 -7.65 2.94
C GLN A 115 3.45 -8.49 1.68
N GLY A 116 2.47 -8.08 0.88
CA GLY A 116 2.16 -8.72 -0.39
C GLY A 116 3.32 -8.66 -1.40
N ALA A 117 4.00 -7.51 -1.51
CA ALA A 117 5.15 -7.33 -2.38
C ALA A 117 6.33 -8.25 -2.00
N VAL A 118 6.59 -8.40 -0.69
CA VAL A 118 7.65 -9.26 -0.15
C VAL A 118 7.32 -10.74 -0.33
N ILE A 119 6.07 -11.15 -0.12
CA ILE A 119 5.60 -12.51 -0.43
C ILE A 119 5.79 -12.80 -1.93
N LEU A 120 5.35 -11.88 -2.79
CA LEU A 120 5.47 -12.05 -4.23
C LEU A 120 6.94 -12.10 -4.67
N LEU A 121 7.82 -11.27 -4.08
CA LEU A 121 9.25 -11.32 -4.30
C LEU A 121 9.84 -12.69 -3.89
N MET A 122 9.43 -13.22 -2.73
CA MET A 122 9.85 -14.53 -2.25
C MET A 122 9.49 -15.62 -3.26
N ILE A 123 8.24 -15.65 -3.72
CA ILE A 123 7.75 -16.59 -4.73
C ILE A 123 8.52 -16.42 -6.04
N MET A 124 8.64 -15.18 -6.52
CA MET A 124 9.34 -14.88 -7.77
C MET A 124 10.83 -15.22 -7.70
N SER A 125 11.47 -15.13 -6.53
CA SER A 125 12.89 -15.51 -6.36
C SER A 125 13.15 -16.98 -6.72
N TRP A 126 12.21 -17.88 -6.41
CA TRP A 126 12.28 -19.29 -6.80
C TRP A 126 11.98 -19.52 -8.28
N VAL A 127 11.04 -18.74 -8.84
CA VAL A 127 10.67 -18.84 -10.27
C VAL A 127 11.83 -18.35 -11.16
N VAL A 128 12.43 -17.21 -10.80
CA VAL A 128 13.50 -16.57 -11.59
C VAL A 128 14.85 -17.29 -11.43
N ALA A 129 15.04 -18.08 -10.37
CA ALA A 129 16.20 -18.96 -10.22
C ALA A 129 16.38 -19.95 -11.39
N ALA A 130 15.32 -20.21 -12.18
CA ALA A 130 15.38 -21.01 -13.41
C ALA A 130 15.96 -20.27 -14.64
N GLY A 131 16.27 -18.97 -14.52
CA GLY A 131 16.91 -18.14 -15.54
C GLY A 131 15.95 -17.28 -16.37
N GLY A 132 16.36 -16.05 -16.70
CA GLY A 132 15.62 -15.11 -17.55
C GLY A 132 15.33 -13.75 -16.89
N TYR A 133 15.06 -12.73 -17.71
CA TYR A 133 14.58 -11.43 -17.22
C TYR A 133 13.07 -11.45 -17.00
N HIS A 134 12.62 -11.01 -15.83
CA HIS A 134 11.20 -10.89 -15.50
C HIS A 134 10.88 -9.48 -15.00
N ALA A 135 10.07 -8.75 -15.79
CA ALA A 135 9.69 -7.37 -15.49
C ALA A 135 9.05 -7.19 -14.10
N VAL A 136 8.21 -8.14 -13.68
CA VAL A 136 7.56 -8.11 -12.36
C VAL A 136 8.61 -8.23 -11.24
N TYR A 137 9.56 -9.15 -11.36
CA TYR A 137 10.60 -9.36 -10.36
C TYR A 137 11.49 -8.13 -10.24
N ALA A 138 11.89 -7.52 -11.36
CA ALA A 138 12.73 -6.32 -11.36
C ALA A 138 12.10 -5.17 -10.55
N LEU A 139 10.80 -4.89 -10.77
CA LEU A 139 10.11 -3.86 -9.99
C LEU A 139 9.91 -4.23 -8.53
N LEU A 140 9.58 -5.49 -8.23
CA LEU A 140 9.44 -5.92 -6.83
C LEU A 140 10.75 -5.75 -6.08
N ALA A 141 11.86 -6.11 -6.70
CA ALA A 141 13.19 -5.90 -6.13
C ALA A 141 13.42 -4.41 -5.87
N GLU A 142 13.17 -3.52 -6.83
CA GLU A 142 13.32 -2.06 -6.65
C GLU A 142 12.44 -1.50 -5.53
N ILE A 143 11.16 -1.91 -5.47
CA ILE A 143 10.20 -1.39 -4.49
C ILE A 143 10.51 -1.87 -3.08
N THR A 144 10.99 -3.10 -2.93
CA THR A 144 11.29 -3.71 -1.63
C THR A 144 12.73 -3.46 -1.19
N GLU A 145 13.62 -2.99 -2.07
CA GLU A 145 15.04 -2.78 -1.76
C GLU A 145 15.30 -1.91 -0.52
N PRO A 146 14.55 -0.83 -0.25
CA PRO A 146 14.74 -0.04 0.97
C PRO A 146 14.55 -0.85 2.26
N LEU A 147 13.72 -1.90 2.21
CA LEU A 147 13.47 -2.80 3.34
C LEU A 147 14.45 -3.99 3.34
N CYS A 148 14.72 -4.57 2.17
CA CYS A 148 15.57 -5.73 2.00
C CYS A 148 17.06 -5.40 2.18
N ALA A 149 17.56 -4.28 1.66
CA ALA A 149 18.98 -3.95 1.74
C ALA A 149 19.52 -3.85 3.18
N PRO A 150 18.82 -3.22 4.15
CA PRO A 150 19.21 -3.30 5.56
C PRO A 150 19.17 -4.72 6.11
N ALA A 151 18.15 -5.51 5.76
CA ALA A 151 18.00 -6.88 6.23
C ALA A 151 19.13 -7.81 5.72
N ARG A 152 19.58 -7.63 4.47
CA ARG A 152 20.72 -8.36 3.87
C ARG A 152 22.04 -8.12 4.61
N ARG A 153 22.17 -7.00 5.34
CA ARG A 153 23.36 -6.74 6.19
C ARG A 153 23.36 -7.59 7.46
N ILE A 154 22.20 -8.03 7.93
CA ILE A 154 22.03 -8.87 9.12
C ILE A 154 22.10 -10.34 8.74
N ILE A 155 21.36 -10.74 7.69
CA ILE A 155 21.33 -12.11 7.17
C ILE A 155 21.69 -12.06 5.68
N PRO A 156 22.96 -12.30 5.33
CA PRO A 156 23.38 -12.38 3.94
C PRO A 156 22.65 -13.52 3.21
N PRO A 157 22.44 -13.40 1.88
CA PRO A 157 21.84 -14.47 1.10
C PRO A 157 22.72 -15.73 1.16
N MET A 158 22.12 -16.88 1.47
CA MET A 158 22.80 -18.18 1.58
C MET A 158 22.25 -19.16 0.55
N GLY A 159 23.13 -19.70 -0.31
CA GLY A 159 22.75 -20.77 -1.25
C GLY A 159 21.73 -20.38 -2.33
N GLY A 160 21.74 -19.12 -2.79
CA GLY A 160 20.84 -18.63 -3.84
C GLY A 160 19.42 -18.28 -3.35
N LEU A 161 19.12 -18.51 -2.07
CA LEU A 161 17.88 -18.08 -1.41
C LEU A 161 18.15 -16.84 -0.55
N ASP A 162 17.32 -15.81 -0.73
CA ASP A 162 17.43 -14.59 0.04
C ASP A 162 16.60 -14.69 1.33
N LEU A 163 17.20 -15.25 2.38
CA LEU A 163 16.58 -15.36 3.71
C LEU A 163 16.29 -14.00 4.35
N SER A 164 16.92 -12.91 3.88
CA SER A 164 16.62 -11.56 4.36
C SER A 164 15.17 -11.14 4.07
N ILE A 165 14.56 -11.72 3.03
CA ILE A 165 13.14 -11.51 2.69
C ILE A 165 12.23 -11.97 3.84
N MET A 166 12.55 -13.09 4.48
CA MET A 166 11.79 -13.59 5.64
C MET A 166 11.93 -12.66 6.85
N LEU A 167 13.12 -12.08 7.05
CA LEU A 167 13.36 -11.09 8.11
C LEU A 167 12.53 -9.82 7.87
N VAL A 168 12.47 -9.33 6.62
CA VAL A 168 11.61 -8.19 6.26
C VAL A 168 10.14 -8.51 6.49
N PHE A 169 9.67 -9.69 6.07
CA PHE A 169 8.30 -10.14 6.27
C PHE A 169 7.92 -10.15 7.77
N LEU A 170 8.81 -10.67 8.62
CA LEU A 170 8.61 -10.65 10.07
C LEU A 170 8.62 -9.22 10.63
N GLY A 171 9.53 -8.37 10.16
CA GLY A 171 9.59 -6.96 10.55
C GLY A 171 8.31 -6.19 10.21
N ILE A 172 7.71 -6.44 9.04
CA ILE A 172 6.42 -5.86 8.65
C ILE A 172 5.29 -6.36 9.56
N GLN A 173 5.25 -7.65 9.89
CA GLN A 173 4.24 -8.19 10.83
C GLN A 173 4.35 -7.56 12.21
N ILE A 174 5.58 -7.39 12.72
CA ILE A 174 5.81 -6.72 14.01
C ILE A 174 5.34 -5.26 13.92
N ALA A 175 5.67 -4.55 12.83
CA ALA A 175 5.21 -3.18 12.63
C ALA A 175 3.68 -3.06 12.62
N GLU A 176 2.98 -4.01 11.98
CA GLU A 176 1.52 -4.05 11.95
C GLU A 176 0.93 -4.28 13.37
N VAL A 177 1.50 -5.21 14.14
CA VAL A 177 1.08 -5.44 15.54
C VAL A 177 1.27 -4.18 16.38
N LEU A 178 2.41 -3.50 16.25
CA LEU A 178 2.69 -2.26 16.98
C LEU A 178 1.74 -1.13 16.55
N LEU A 179 1.44 -1.02 15.26
CA LEU A 179 0.51 -0.04 14.72
C LEU A 179 -0.91 -0.25 15.27
N GLN A 180 -1.38 -1.50 15.35
CA GLN A 180 -2.67 -1.85 15.93
C GLN A 180 -2.74 -1.54 17.43
N HIS A 181 -1.68 -1.83 18.18
CA HIS A 181 -1.62 -1.45 19.59
C HIS A 181 -1.67 0.07 19.77
N LEU A 182 -0.90 0.82 18.96
CA LEU A 182 -0.91 2.27 18.98
C LEU A 182 -2.29 2.85 18.62
N PHE A 183 -2.95 2.27 17.62
CA PHE A 183 -4.32 2.62 17.26
C PHE A 183 -5.28 2.45 18.43
N ASN A 184 -5.26 1.31 19.12
CA ASN A 184 -6.15 1.04 20.24
C ASN A 184 -5.94 2.01 21.41
N VAL A 185 -4.67 2.30 21.75
CA VAL A 185 -4.33 3.23 22.84
C VAL A 185 -4.76 4.65 22.52
N LEU A 186 -4.48 5.14 21.31
CA LEU A 186 -4.81 6.51 20.92
C LEU A 186 -6.29 6.69 20.55
N GLY A 187 -6.92 5.64 20.00
CA GLY A 187 -8.34 5.63 19.61
C GLY A 187 -9.25 5.75 20.83
N ALA A 188 -8.91 5.09 21.93
CA ALA A 188 -9.64 5.20 23.19
C ALA A 188 -9.74 6.66 23.69
N ALA A 189 -8.71 7.48 23.46
CA ALA A 189 -8.72 8.90 23.82
C ALA A 189 -9.66 9.76 22.94
N LEU A 190 -10.02 9.26 21.75
CA LEU A 190 -10.95 9.91 20.81
C LEU A 190 -12.39 9.37 20.91
N GLY A 191 -12.65 8.47 21.86
CA GLY A 191 -13.95 7.82 22.03
C GLY A 191 -14.28 6.82 20.93
N LEU A 192 -13.24 6.22 20.31
CA LEU A 192 -13.34 5.12 19.36
C LEU A 192 -13.14 3.77 20.07
#